data_AF-A0A820EWX4-F1
#
_entry.id   AF-A0A820EWX4-F1
#
_cell.length_a   1.000
_cell.length_b   1.000
_cell.length_c   1.000
_cell.angle_alpha   90.00
_cell.angle_beta   90.00
_cell.angle_gamma   90.00
#
_symmetry.space_group_name_H-M   'P 1'
#
loop_
_entity.id
_entity.type
_entity.pdbx_description
1 polymer ?
#
loop_
_entity_poly.entity_id
_entity_poly.type
_entity_poly.pdbx_seq_one_letter_code
_entity_poly.pdbx_strand_id
1 'polypeptide(L)'
;MCLPNLHSMVLHPAEYVQSSIDIFSEIFLLSTLKYFKLTYQMRIYEDSLSSYSWQYGHSTIEHLTINTCFPDSLLIDLLVCFPNLRRLSINYLTHSHFDDTKLRISQSSKDLKCVTLKLDLITFNIFEKIIQNFFYYVEILQTVTQYDSAYLDAK
;
A
#
# COMPACT_ATOMS: atom_id res chain seq x y z
N MET A 1 -10.68 1.60 21.08
CA MET A 1 -9.65 1.55 22.15
C MET A 1 -8.82 2.83 22.04
N CYS A 2 -8.73 3.67 23.07
CA CYS A 2 -7.97 4.94 22.97
C CYS A 2 -6.57 4.76 23.54
N LEU A 3 -5.55 4.79 22.67
CA LEU A 3 -4.14 4.82 23.03
C LEU A 3 -3.59 6.24 22.74
N PRO A 4 -3.84 7.23 23.62
CA PRO A 4 -3.72 8.66 23.30
C PRO A 4 -2.29 9.15 23.03
N ASN A 5 -1.28 8.35 23.33
CA ASN A 5 0.14 8.68 23.10
C ASN A 5 0.80 7.74 22.09
N LEU A 6 0.01 6.91 21.39
CA LEU A 6 0.56 5.96 20.44
C LEU A 6 0.81 6.66 19.10
N HIS A 7 2.08 6.97 18.84
CA HIS A 7 2.52 7.61 17.60
C HIS A 7 3.13 6.65 16.58
N SER A 8 3.56 5.49 17.04
CA SER A 8 4.19 4.46 16.22
C SER A 8 3.70 3.09 16.63
N MET A 9 3.29 2.29 15.66
CA MET A 9 2.90 0.91 15.87
C MET A 9 3.55 0.02 14.82
N VAL A 10 4.06 -1.12 15.28
CA VAL A 10 4.52 -2.21 14.44
C VAL A 10 3.71 -3.44 14.81
N LEU A 11 2.99 -3.99 13.85
CA LEU A 11 2.15 -5.16 14.03
C LEU A 11 2.71 -6.37 13.26
N HIS A 12 2.94 -7.44 14.01
CA HIS A 12 3.44 -8.73 13.54
C HIS A 12 2.52 -9.85 14.02
N PRO A 13 1.34 -10.05 13.40
CA PRO A 13 0.45 -11.15 13.72
C PRO A 13 1.19 -12.49 13.57
N ALA A 14 1.13 -13.33 14.59
CA ALA A 14 1.77 -14.65 14.59
C ALA A 14 0.97 -15.68 13.76
N GLU A 15 -0.34 -15.46 13.61
CA GLU A 15 -1.25 -16.30 12.85
C GLU A 15 -1.57 -15.67 11.48
N TYR A 16 -2.08 -16.51 10.57
CA TYR A 16 -2.60 -16.04 9.29
C TYR A 16 -3.75 -15.07 9.53
N VAL A 17 -3.58 -13.85 9.06
CA VAL A 17 -4.66 -12.86 9.06
C VAL A 17 -5.63 -13.25 7.97
N GLN A 18 -6.89 -13.46 8.33
CA GLN A 18 -7.96 -13.75 7.38
C GLN A 18 -8.24 -12.54 6.50
N SER A 19 -8.38 -11.34 7.11
CA SER A 19 -8.52 -10.09 6.38
C SER A 19 -7.68 -8.97 6.97
N SER A 20 -6.84 -8.33 6.15
CA SER A 20 -6.09 -7.14 6.60
C SER A 20 -6.98 -5.93 6.83
N ILE A 21 -8.19 -5.97 6.33
CA ILE A 21 -9.16 -4.87 6.46
C ILE A 21 -9.52 -4.68 7.91
N ASP A 22 -9.76 -5.76 8.64
CA ASP A 22 -10.07 -5.71 10.07
C ASP A 22 -8.94 -4.98 10.82
N ILE A 23 -7.69 -5.28 10.47
CA ILE A 23 -6.53 -4.58 11.01
C ILE A 23 -6.59 -3.09 10.65
N PHE A 24 -6.69 -2.76 9.36
CA PHE A 24 -6.66 -1.36 8.94
C PHE A 24 -7.83 -0.55 9.52
N SER A 25 -9.03 -1.14 9.61
CA SER A 25 -10.24 -0.51 10.17
C SER A 25 -10.04 -0.03 11.60
N GLU A 26 -9.41 -0.85 12.44
CA GLU A 26 -9.07 -0.50 13.82
C GLU A 26 -7.93 0.51 13.89
N ILE A 27 -6.94 0.37 13.01
CA ILE A 27 -5.77 1.25 12.96
C ILE A 27 -6.15 2.68 12.55
N PHE A 28 -7.16 2.86 11.69
CA PHE A 28 -7.65 4.20 11.31
C PHE A 28 -8.25 4.99 12.46
N LEU A 29 -8.77 4.31 13.49
CA LEU A 29 -9.35 4.97 14.66
C LEU A 29 -8.28 5.55 15.59
N LEU A 30 -7.01 5.23 15.37
CA LEU A 30 -5.89 5.70 16.19
C LEU A 30 -5.46 7.10 15.75
N SER A 31 -6.13 8.11 16.31
CA SER A 31 -5.99 9.52 15.95
C SER A 31 -4.60 10.14 16.18
N THR A 32 -3.71 9.48 16.93
CA THR A 32 -2.34 9.96 17.17
C THR A 32 -1.27 9.22 16.41
N LEU A 33 -1.65 8.13 15.70
CA LEU A 33 -0.71 7.22 15.06
C LEU A 33 -0.16 7.85 13.77
N LYS A 34 1.15 8.10 13.76
CA LYS A 34 1.87 8.70 12.63
C LYS A 34 2.63 7.68 11.80
N TYR A 35 3.14 6.63 12.44
CA TYR A 35 3.85 5.54 11.80
C TYR A 35 3.12 4.21 12.03
N PHE A 36 2.89 3.48 10.95
CA PHE A 36 2.37 2.12 11.01
C PHE A 36 3.17 1.18 10.13
N LYS A 37 3.57 0.03 10.69
CA LYS A 37 4.15 -1.07 9.94
C LYS A 37 3.35 -2.34 10.18
N LEU A 38 2.92 -2.96 9.10
CA LEU A 38 2.20 -4.22 9.12
C LEU A 38 3.04 -5.29 8.43
N THR A 39 3.27 -6.41 9.10
CA THR A 39 3.92 -7.59 8.51
C THR A 39 3.15 -8.82 8.94
N TYR A 40 2.61 -9.56 7.99
CA TYR A 40 1.92 -10.81 8.24
C TYR A 40 1.99 -11.70 6.99
N GLN A 41 1.63 -12.96 7.15
CA GLN A 41 1.51 -13.89 6.03
C GLN A 41 0.03 -14.00 5.64
N MET A 42 -0.30 -13.73 4.37
CA MET A 42 -1.61 -14.05 3.81
C MET A 42 -1.67 -15.51 3.36
N ARG A 43 -2.84 -16.15 3.47
CA ARG A 43 -3.15 -17.31 2.63
C ARG A 43 -3.40 -16.79 1.22
N ILE A 44 -2.82 -17.44 0.22
CA ILE A 44 -2.72 -17.01 -1.19
C ILE A 44 -4.11 -16.88 -1.89
N TYR A 45 -5.21 -17.18 -1.21
CA TYR A 45 -6.54 -17.21 -1.80
C TYR A 45 -7.37 -15.98 -1.41
N GLU A 46 -7.59 -15.14 -2.42
CA GLU A 46 -8.75 -14.26 -2.64
C GLU A 46 -9.43 -13.69 -1.40
N ASP A 47 -8.83 -12.69 -0.78
CA ASP A 47 -9.65 -11.57 -0.31
C ASP A 47 -9.67 -10.56 -1.45
N SER A 48 -10.64 -10.71 -2.34
CA SER A 48 -10.98 -9.65 -3.29
C SER A 48 -11.43 -8.46 -2.46
N LEU A 49 -10.52 -7.51 -2.24
CA LEU A 49 -10.76 -6.24 -1.57
C LEU A 49 -11.78 -5.32 -2.32
N SER A 50 -12.64 -5.91 -3.15
CA SER A 50 -13.48 -5.28 -4.16
C SER A 50 -14.84 -4.78 -3.67
N SER A 51 -15.12 -4.77 -2.37
CA SER A 51 -16.41 -4.26 -1.86
C SER A 51 -16.35 -3.55 -0.50
N TYR A 52 -15.23 -2.94 -0.15
CA TYR A 52 -15.07 -2.42 1.22
C TYR A 52 -15.26 -0.92 1.29
N SER A 53 -16.23 -0.50 2.11
CA SER A 53 -16.41 0.87 2.55
C SER A 53 -15.38 1.16 3.65
N TRP A 54 -14.13 1.38 3.26
CA TRP A 54 -13.16 1.98 4.16
C TRP A 54 -13.79 3.29 4.66
N GLN A 55 -13.86 3.52 5.98
CA GLN A 55 -14.33 4.81 6.49
C GLN A 55 -13.27 5.85 6.13
N TYR A 56 -13.46 6.47 4.97
CA TYR A 56 -12.48 7.31 4.31
C TYR A 56 -12.12 8.54 5.16
N GLY A 57 -10.88 9.00 5.03
CA GLY A 57 -10.53 10.39 5.30
C GLY A 57 -10.13 10.78 6.72
N HIS A 58 -9.95 9.85 7.66
CA HIS A 58 -9.63 10.19 9.06
C HIS A 58 -8.26 9.73 9.57
N SER A 59 -7.50 8.98 8.77
CA SER A 59 -6.18 8.50 9.19
C SER A 59 -5.19 9.64 9.38
N THR A 60 -4.49 9.64 10.51
CA THR A 60 -3.41 10.60 10.79
C THR A 60 -2.02 10.06 10.42
N ILE A 61 -1.96 8.84 9.89
CA ILE A 61 -0.73 8.15 9.52
C ILE A 61 -0.06 8.89 8.37
N GLU A 62 1.22 9.18 8.59
CA GLU A 62 2.09 9.83 7.62
C GLU A 62 3.04 8.83 6.98
N HIS A 63 3.43 7.78 7.72
CA HIS A 63 4.38 6.77 7.27
C HIS A 63 3.77 5.37 7.38
N LEU A 64 3.65 4.69 6.24
CA LEU A 64 3.08 3.35 6.16
C LEU A 64 4.09 2.36 5.56
N THR A 65 4.25 1.21 6.20
CA THR A 65 5.04 0.08 5.67
C THR A 65 4.18 -1.18 5.64
N ILE A 66 3.99 -1.74 4.45
CA ILE A 66 3.24 -2.97 4.20
C ILE A 66 4.24 -4.05 3.78
N ASN A 67 4.44 -5.01 4.67
CA ASN A 67 5.37 -6.12 4.48
C ASN A 67 4.60 -7.44 4.42
N THR A 68 3.71 -7.51 3.43
CA THR A 68 2.87 -8.65 3.06
C THR A 68 2.53 -8.52 1.57
N CYS A 69 1.99 -9.57 0.96
CA CYS A 69 1.42 -9.49 -0.39
C CYS A 69 0.36 -8.38 -0.44
N PHE A 70 0.54 -7.44 -1.36
CA PHE A 70 -0.36 -6.30 -1.55
C PHE A 70 -0.76 -6.21 -3.02
N PRO A 71 -2.05 -6.43 -3.36
CA PRO A 71 -2.55 -6.26 -4.72
C PRO A 71 -2.44 -4.80 -5.19
N ASP A 72 -1.89 -4.59 -6.37
CA ASP A 72 -1.81 -3.29 -7.04
C ASP A 72 -3.17 -2.62 -7.25
N SER A 73 -4.22 -3.40 -7.43
CA SER A 73 -5.61 -2.95 -7.55
C SER A 73 -6.11 -2.09 -6.40
N LEU A 74 -5.48 -2.17 -5.24
CA LEU A 74 -5.91 -1.52 -4.01
C LEU A 74 -5.11 -0.28 -3.66
N LEU A 75 -4.16 0.09 -4.51
CA LEU A 75 -3.38 1.31 -4.33
C LEU A 75 -4.28 2.54 -4.25
N ILE A 76 -5.35 2.60 -5.05
CA ILE A 76 -6.29 3.72 -5.00
C ILE A 76 -7.00 3.80 -3.65
N ASP A 77 -7.55 2.69 -3.17
CA ASP A 77 -8.27 2.64 -1.90
C ASP A 77 -7.33 2.98 -0.75
N LEU A 78 -6.11 2.45 -0.78
CA LEU A 78 -5.06 2.77 0.19
C LEU A 78 -4.83 4.28 0.25
N LEU A 79 -4.57 4.93 -0.88
CA LEU A 79 -4.25 6.35 -0.91
C LEU A 79 -5.42 7.23 -0.46
N VAL A 80 -6.67 6.84 -0.74
CA VAL A 80 -7.86 7.54 -0.24
C VAL A 80 -7.98 7.39 1.28
N CYS A 81 -7.63 6.23 1.84
CA CYS A 81 -7.71 5.97 3.28
C CYS A 81 -6.63 6.67 4.11
N PHE A 82 -5.48 6.96 3.48
CA PHE A 82 -4.35 7.63 4.12
C PHE A 82 -4.10 9.01 3.49
N PRO A 83 -4.99 10.00 3.69
CA PRO A 83 -4.86 11.30 3.04
C PRO A 83 -3.61 12.08 3.48
N ASN A 84 -3.10 11.82 4.69
CA ASN A 84 -1.90 12.47 5.23
C ASN A 84 -0.60 11.71 4.91
N LEU A 85 -0.67 10.67 4.06
CA LEU A 85 0.47 9.81 3.80
C LEU A 85 1.57 10.56 3.06
N ARG A 86 2.76 10.57 3.66
CA ARG A 86 3.99 11.18 3.13
C ARG A 86 5.01 10.14 2.68
N ARG A 87 4.98 8.96 3.30
CA ARG A 87 5.89 7.85 3.01
C ARG A 87 5.14 6.54 2.93
N LEU A 88 5.30 5.83 1.82
CA LEU A 88 4.73 4.50 1.59
C LEU A 88 5.86 3.52 1.27
N SER A 89 5.84 2.36 1.92
CA SER A 89 6.72 1.24 1.58
C SER A 89 5.89 -0.02 1.41
N ILE A 90 6.02 -0.71 0.28
CA ILE A 90 5.35 -1.97 -0.03
C ILE A 90 6.40 -2.99 -0.46
N ASN A 91 6.54 -4.07 0.31
CA ASN A 91 7.61 -5.06 0.11
C ASN A 91 7.21 -6.24 -0.80
N TYR A 92 5.92 -6.47 -1.03
CA TYR A 92 5.46 -7.55 -1.89
C TYR A 92 4.26 -7.06 -2.71
N LEU A 93 4.51 -6.13 -3.63
CA LEU A 93 3.47 -5.67 -4.54
C LEU A 93 3.17 -6.78 -5.55
N THR A 94 1.90 -7.15 -5.71
CA THR A 94 1.48 -8.23 -6.62
C THR A 94 0.50 -7.69 -7.64
N HIS A 95 0.59 -8.17 -8.88
CA HIS A 95 -0.41 -7.84 -9.89
C HIS A 95 -1.65 -8.70 -9.69
N SER A 96 -2.78 -8.03 -9.48
CA SER A 96 -4.11 -8.63 -9.62
C SER A 96 -4.63 -8.32 -11.01
N HIS A 97 -5.36 -9.24 -11.65
CA HIS A 97 -5.95 -9.05 -12.99
C HIS A 97 -6.88 -7.82 -13.00
N PHE A 98 -6.29 -6.65 -13.19
CA PHE A 98 -6.96 -5.37 -13.07
C PHE A 98 -7.62 -5.04 -14.40
N ASP A 99 -8.87 -4.61 -14.33
CA ASP A 99 -9.56 -4.04 -15.47
C ASP A 99 -9.03 -2.61 -15.66
N ASP A 100 -8.17 -2.42 -16.67
CA ASP A 100 -7.55 -1.12 -17.04
C ASP A 100 -8.60 0.02 -17.17
N THR A 101 -9.89 -0.32 -17.34
CA THR A 101 -11.00 0.62 -17.48
C THR A 101 -11.37 1.39 -16.20
N LYS A 102 -10.91 0.99 -15.01
CA LYS A 102 -11.19 1.68 -13.74
C LYS A 102 -10.20 2.78 -13.36
N LEU A 103 -9.10 2.95 -14.12
CA LEU A 103 -8.13 4.03 -13.91
C LEU A 103 -8.67 5.37 -14.42
N ARG A 104 -9.71 5.88 -13.77
CA ARG A 104 -10.00 7.30 -13.83
C ARG A 104 -9.04 8.02 -12.91
N ILE A 105 -8.10 8.71 -13.55
CA ILE A 105 -7.13 9.65 -12.99
C ILE A 105 -7.89 10.62 -12.07
N SER A 106 -7.92 10.34 -10.77
CA SER A 106 -8.46 11.28 -9.80
C SER A 106 -7.92 10.94 -8.43
N GLN A 107 -7.04 11.81 -7.95
CA GLN A 107 -6.44 11.85 -6.60
C GLN A 107 -5.15 11.05 -6.41
N SER A 108 -4.11 11.41 -7.16
CA SER A 108 -2.75 11.24 -6.62
C SER A 108 -2.58 12.16 -5.40
N SER A 109 -2.17 11.60 -4.28
CA SER A 109 -1.89 12.37 -3.07
C SER A 109 -0.68 13.26 -3.32
N LYS A 110 -0.87 14.59 -3.28
CA LYS A 110 0.22 15.57 -3.45
C LYS A 110 1.18 15.57 -2.26
N ASP A 111 0.78 15.01 -1.13
CA ASP A 111 1.58 14.97 0.09
C ASP A 111 2.48 13.72 0.15
N LEU A 112 2.22 12.71 -0.68
CA LEU A 112 3.04 11.51 -0.78
C LEU A 112 4.36 11.83 -1.49
N LYS A 113 5.44 11.96 -0.70
CA LYS A 113 6.76 12.37 -1.19
C LYS A 113 7.71 11.21 -1.43
N CYS A 114 7.58 10.12 -0.68
CA CYS A 114 8.51 9.00 -0.74
C CYS A 114 7.76 7.68 -0.90
N VAL A 115 8.15 6.90 -1.89
CA VAL A 115 7.61 5.57 -2.16
C VAL A 115 8.76 4.59 -2.31
N THR A 116 8.71 3.49 -1.55
CA THR A 116 9.62 2.35 -1.67
C THR A 116 8.83 1.13 -2.12
N LEU A 117 9.14 0.60 -3.31
CA LEU A 117 8.49 -0.61 -3.84
C LEU A 117 9.53 -1.71 -4.03
N LYS A 118 9.17 -2.92 -3.61
CA LYS A 118 9.93 -4.12 -3.98
C LYS A 118 9.20 -4.84 -5.11
N LEU A 119 9.91 -5.02 -6.23
CA LEU A 119 9.32 -5.27 -7.55
C LEU A 119 9.35 -6.74 -7.97
N ASP A 120 9.74 -7.65 -7.07
CA ASP A 120 10.00 -9.07 -7.38
C ASP A 120 8.80 -9.83 -7.98
N LEU A 121 7.58 -9.30 -7.84
CA LEU A 121 6.33 -9.99 -8.20
C LEU A 121 5.48 -9.23 -9.24
N ILE A 122 6.03 -8.19 -9.89
CA ILE A 122 5.35 -7.45 -10.96
C ILE A 122 6.26 -7.30 -12.18
N THR A 123 5.70 -7.03 -13.35
CA THR A 123 6.48 -6.74 -14.56
C THR A 123 6.72 -5.24 -14.72
N PHE A 124 7.67 -4.86 -15.58
CA PHE A 124 7.96 -3.45 -15.87
C PHE A 124 6.75 -2.67 -16.40
N ASN A 125 5.97 -3.23 -17.32
CA ASN A 125 4.76 -2.58 -17.86
C ASN A 125 3.73 -2.28 -16.76
N ILE A 126 3.55 -3.21 -15.81
CA ILE A 126 2.66 -3.00 -14.66
C ILE A 126 3.21 -1.90 -13.75
N PHE A 127 4.51 -1.93 -13.47
CA PHE A 127 5.18 -0.89 -12.69
C PHE A 127 5.05 0.49 -13.35
N GLU A 128 5.28 0.60 -14.67
CA GLU A 128 5.15 1.85 -15.42
C GLU A 128 3.73 2.42 -15.27
N LYS A 129 2.70 1.58 -15.46
CA LYS A 129 1.31 1.97 -15.24
C LYS A 129 1.07 2.44 -13.80
N ILE A 130 1.63 1.77 -12.80
CA ILE A 130 1.49 2.17 -11.39
C ILE A 130 2.10 3.56 -11.15
N ILE A 131 3.32 3.81 -11.66
CA ILE A 131 3.97 5.12 -11.52
C ILE A 131 3.14 6.21 -12.17
N GLN A 132 2.70 6.00 -13.41
CA GLN A 132 1.93 6.99 -14.17
C GLN A 132 0.59 7.34 -13.50
N ASN A 133 -0.08 6.36 -12.89
CA ASN A 133 -1.41 6.56 -12.31
C ASN A 133 -1.40 7.06 -10.86
N PHE A 134 -0.47 6.59 -10.04
CA PHE A 134 -0.53 6.82 -8.58
C PHE A 134 0.57 7.75 -8.06
N PHE A 135 1.76 7.71 -8.67
CA PHE A 135 2.97 8.25 -8.05
C PHE A 135 3.58 9.42 -8.83
N TYR A 136 2.79 10.08 -9.66
CA TYR A 136 3.22 11.23 -10.47
C TYR A 136 3.89 12.36 -9.68
N TYR A 137 3.43 12.64 -8.45
CA TYR A 137 3.95 13.71 -7.59
C TYR A 137 5.03 13.26 -6.59
N VAL A 138 5.43 11.99 -6.62
CA VAL A 138 6.41 11.44 -5.67
C VAL A 138 7.79 12.02 -5.97
N GLU A 139 8.44 12.58 -4.94
CA GLU A 139 9.78 13.17 -5.03
C GLU A 139 10.88 12.11 -5.02
N ILE A 140 10.68 11.03 -4.25
CA ILE A 140 11.65 9.96 -4.07
C ILE A 140 10.96 8.62 -4.34
N LEU A 141 11.35 7.98 -5.43
CA LEU A 141 10.97 6.61 -5.75
C LEU A 141 12.17 5.68 -5.54
N GLN A 142 12.06 4.78 -4.57
CA GLN A 142 13.04 3.73 -4.32
C GLN A 142 12.49 2.40 -4.78
N THR A 143 13.27 1.68 -5.55
CA THR A 143 12.93 0.34 -6.02
C THR A 143 13.92 -0.67 -5.46
N VAL A 144 13.42 -1.85 -5.09
CA VAL A 144 14.22 -2.97 -4.62
C VAL A 144 13.87 -4.20 -5.46
N THR A 145 14.89 -4.89 -5.94
CA THR A 145 14.73 -6.15 -6.71
C THR A 145 15.70 -7.19 -6.12
N GLN A 146 15.28 -8.45 -6.06
CA GLN A 146 16.13 -9.59 -5.72
C GLN A 146 16.77 -10.24 -6.94
N TYR A 147 16.19 -10.06 -8.12
CA TYR A 147 16.63 -10.67 -9.37
C TYR A 147 16.92 -9.56 -10.39
N ASP A 148 18.18 -9.18 -10.52
CA ASP A 148 18.58 -8.21 -11.52
C ASP A 148 19.45 -8.86 -12.59
N SER A 149 18.82 -9.19 -13.71
CA SER A 149 19.49 -9.16 -15.01
C SER A 149 18.57 -8.76 -16.17
N ALA A 150 17.24 -8.86 -16.02
CA ALA A 150 16.26 -8.49 -17.04
C ALA A 150 14.93 -7.85 -16.52
N TYR A 151 14.89 -7.25 -15.32
CA TYR A 151 14.02 -6.08 -15.06
C TYR A 151 14.45 -4.83 -15.87
N LEU A 152 15.25 -5.01 -16.92
CA LEU A 152 16.70 -4.88 -17.17
C LEU A 152 16.94 -5.41 -18.62
N ASP A 153 15.93 -6.03 -19.27
CA ASP A 153 15.75 -6.15 -20.73
C ASP A 153 14.48 -5.40 -21.18
N ALA A 154 14.18 -4.24 -20.58
CA ALA A 154 12.92 -3.51 -20.78
C ALA A 154 12.52 -3.38 -22.27
N LYS A 155 11.39 -4.00 -22.62
CA LYS A 155 10.48 -3.64 -23.71
C LYS A 155 9.09 -3.53 -23.12
#